data_AF-A0A7V5J1S2-F1
#
_entry.id   AF-A0A7V5J1S2-F1
#
_cell.length_a   1.000
_cell.length_b   1.000
_cell.length_c   1.000
_cell.angle_alpha   90.00
_cell.angle_beta   90.00
_cell.angle_gamma   90.00
#
_symmetry.space_group_name_H-M   'P 1'
#
loop_
_entity.id
_entity.type
_entity.pdbx_description
1 polymer ?
#
loop_
_entity_poly.entity_id
_entity_poly.type
_entity_poly.pdbx_seq_one_letter_code
_entity_poly.pdbx_strand_id
1 'polypeptide(L)'
;KTFVDHLDFKGQDLKAVRLQGQWYYVRQDGKAMPVMLNEEGNVDAFKEGLARTRLNGKVGFFDQSLEMVLEPLYDYAFPFHNGVAEICLGCHELASDDSSLLDGGTWKRIDRTGLVLEE
;
A
#
# COMPACT_ATOMS: atom_id res chain seq x y z
N LYS A 1 15.83 9.54 -23.42
CA LYS A 1 15.58 8.28 -22.71
C LYS A 1 15.23 8.61 -21.28
N THR A 2 14.10 8.12 -20.79
CA THR A 2 13.69 8.27 -19.39
C THR A 2 14.30 7.15 -18.55
N PHE A 3 14.24 7.26 -17.22
CA PHE A 3 14.68 6.19 -16.31
C PHE A 3 14.02 4.83 -16.62
N VAL A 4 12.75 4.84 -17.03
CA VAL A 4 11.96 3.63 -17.30
C VAL A 4 12.47 2.86 -18.51
N ASP A 5 13.05 3.54 -19.51
CA ASP A 5 13.63 2.90 -20.70
C ASP A 5 14.80 1.94 -20.38
N HIS A 6 15.38 2.06 -19.18
CA HIS A 6 16.48 1.23 -18.71
C HIS A 6 16.01 0.05 -17.83
N LEU A 7 14.72 -0.01 -17.51
CA LEU A 7 14.15 -1.08 -16.70
C LEU A 7 13.77 -2.26 -17.60
N ASP A 8 14.38 -3.42 -17.35
CA ASP A 8 13.88 -4.68 -17.90
C ASP A 8 12.71 -5.19 -17.05
N PHE A 9 11.52 -5.18 -17.66
CA PHE A 9 10.27 -5.65 -17.06
C PHE A 9 10.05 -7.16 -17.20
N LYS A 10 10.85 -7.87 -18.02
CA LYS A 10 10.72 -9.32 -18.24
C LYS A 10 9.30 -9.80 -18.57
N GLY A 11 8.54 -9.00 -19.32
CA GLY A 11 7.16 -9.31 -19.71
C GLY A 11 6.12 -9.05 -18.62
N GLN A 12 6.47 -8.40 -17.52
CA GLN A 12 5.52 -7.91 -16.51
C GLN A 12 5.14 -6.44 -16.79
N ASP A 13 3.94 -6.03 -16.38
CA ASP A 13 3.50 -4.64 -16.56
C ASP A 13 4.01 -3.70 -15.46
N LEU A 14 4.49 -4.28 -14.35
CA LEU A 14 4.88 -3.57 -13.13
C LEU A 14 6.18 -4.12 -12.56
N LYS A 15 7.00 -3.24 -11.97
CA LYS A 15 8.24 -3.62 -11.29
C LYS A 15 8.42 -2.84 -9.99
N ALA A 16 8.88 -3.52 -8.94
CA ALA A 16 9.37 -2.87 -7.73
C ALA A 16 10.80 -2.37 -7.95
N VAL A 17 11.04 -1.08 -7.73
CA VAL A 17 12.35 -0.44 -7.85
C VAL A 17 12.61 0.42 -6.63
N ARG A 18 13.88 0.50 -6.22
CA ARG A 18 14.30 1.35 -5.11
C ARG A 18 14.90 2.65 -5.65
N LEU A 19 14.28 3.78 -5.35
CA LEU A 19 14.68 5.11 -5.79
C LEU A 19 14.97 5.98 -4.56
N GLN A 20 16.18 6.54 -4.48
CA GLN A 20 16.60 7.44 -3.39
C GLN A 20 16.29 6.90 -1.97
N GLY A 21 16.45 5.58 -1.78
CA GLY A 21 16.22 4.92 -0.49
C GLY A 21 14.82 4.37 -0.28
N GLN A 22 13.82 4.80 -1.06
CA GLN A 22 12.42 4.40 -0.95
C GLN A 22 12.00 3.45 -2.08
N TRP A 23 11.05 2.56 -1.79
CA TRP A 23 10.52 1.61 -2.77
C TRP A 23 9.34 2.19 -3.54
N TYR A 24 9.31 1.89 -4.84
CA TYR A 24 8.24 2.27 -5.76
C TYR A 24 7.84 1.09 -6.63
N TYR A 25 6.55 0.94 -6.88
CA TYR A 25 6.07 0.22 -8.04
C TYR A 25 6.11 1.16 -9.24
N VAL A 26 6.67 0.71 -10.36
CA VAL A 26 6.80 1.47 -11.60
C VAL A 26 6.23 0.66 -12.75
N ARG A 27 5.42 1.32 -13.58
CA ARG A 27 4.85 0.79 -14.82
C ARG A 27 5.69 1.19 -16.03
N GLN A 28 5.51 0.45 -17.12
CA GLN A 28 6.20 0.71 -18.40
C GLN A 28 5.87 2.09 -19.00
N ASP A 29 4.69 2.63 -18.71
CA ASP A 29 4.25 3.96 -19.15
C ASP A 29 4.84 5.12 -18.34
N GLY A 30 5.66 4.82 -17.32
CA GLY A 30 6.27 5.82 -16.46
C GLY A 30 5.52 6.09 -15.16
N LYS A 31 4.31 5.55 -14.98
CA LYS A 31 3.56 5.74 -13.73
C LYS A 31 4.27 5.04 -12.58
N ALA A 32 4.35 5.71 -11.44
CA ALA A 32 5.01 5.21 -10.24
C ALA A 32 4.17 5.46 -8.99
N MET A 33 4.24 4.55 -8.04
CA MET A 33 3.55 4.63 -6.76
C MET A 33 4.49 4.19 -5.63
N PRO A 34 4.58 4.93 -4.51
CA PRO A 34 5.38 4.51 -3.38
C PRO A 34 4.82 3.22 -2.77
N VAL A 35 5.71 2.32 -2.33
CA VAL A 35 5.31 1.03 -1.76
C VAL A 35 5.43 1.08 -0.25
N MET A 36 4.40 0.58 0.44
CA MET A 36 4.54 0.21 1.84
C MET A 36 5.39 -1.05 1.98
N LEU A 37 6.07 -1.20 3.11
CA LEU A 37 6.75 -2.45 3.44
C LEU A 37 5.86 -3.28 4.35
N ASN A 38 5.93 -4.59 4.22
CA ASN A 38 5.29 -5.50 5.17
C ASN A 38 6.07 -5.54 6.49
N GLU A 39 5.57 -6.30 7.47
CA GLU A 39 6.19 -6.44 8.79
C GLU A 39 7.62 -7.00 8.76
N GLU A 40 7.99 -7.69 7.67
CA GLU A 40 9.35 -8.23 7.45
C GLU A 40 10.27 -7.23 6.71
N GLY A 41 9.79 -6.01 6.41
CA GLY A 41 10.55 -5.01 5.65
C GLY A 41 10.63 -5.29 4.15
N ASN A 42 9.84 -6.24 3.63
CA ASN A 42 9.75 -6.55 2.21
C ASN A 42 8.70 -5.68 1.52
N VAL A 43 8.83 -5.51 0.20
CA VAL A 43 7.85 -4.80 -0.64
C VAL A 43 6.47 -5.45 -0.47
N ASP A 44 5.48 -4.67 -0.03
CA ASP A 44 4.12 -5.16 0.19
C ASP A 44 3.47 -5.57 -1.13
N ALA A 45 3.14 -6.85 -1.25
CA ALA A 45 2.63 -7.42 -2.49
C ALA A 45 1.16 -7.10 -2.71
N PHE A 46 0.75 -7.08 -3.98
CA PHE A 46 -0.67 -7.05 -4.35
C PHE A 46 -1.40 -8.26 -3.75
N LYS A 47 -2.50 -7.99 -3.05
CA LYS A 47 -3.46 -8.99 -2.56
C LYS A 47 -4.81 -8.71 -3.18
N GLU A 48 -5.39 -9.72 -3.83
CA GLU A 48 -6.67 -9.59 -4.55
C GLU A 48 -6.68 -8.47 -5.60
N GLY A 49 -5.51 -8.21 -6.21
CA GLY A 49 -5.33 -7.16 -7.21
C GLY A 49 -5.15 -5.76 -6.64
N LEU A 50 -5.09 -5.60 -5.31
CA LEU A 50 -4.89 -4.31 -4.64
C LEU A 50 -3.59 -4.29 -3.83
N ALA A 51 -2.88 -3.17 -3.86
CA ALA A 51 -1.73 -2.89 -2.99
C ALA A 51 -2.03 -1.70 -2.10
N ARG A 52 -1.47 -1.72 -0.89
CA ARG A 52 -1.52 -0.59 0.04
C ARG A 52 -0.43 0.41 -0.31
N THR A 53 -0.75 1.69 -0.22
CA THR A 53 0.24 2.76 -0.29
C THR A 53 -0.07 3.83 0.73
N ARG A 54 0.97 4.45 1.28
CA ARG A 54 0.84 5.57 2.22
C ARG A 54 1.12 6.87 1.48
N LEU A 55 0.09 7.72 1.35
CA LEU A 55 0.18 9.06 0.78
C LEU A 55 -0.22 10.07 1.85
N ASN A 56 0.63 11.09 2.07
CA ASN A 56 0.40 12.14 3.07
C ASN A 56 0.05 11.59 4.47
N GLY A 57 0.69 10.50 4.86
CA GLY A 57 0.49 9.86 6.17
C GLY A 57 -0.72 8.92 6.25
N LYS A 58 -1.58 8.85 5.24
CA LYS A 58 -2.75 7.95 5.22
C LYS A 58 -2.57 6.81 4.23
N VAL A 59 -3.16 5.66 4.54
CA VAL A 59 -3.14 4.45 3.73
C VAL A 59 -4.37 4.41 2.83
N GLY A 60 -4.14 4.18 1.54
CA GLY A 60 -5.17 3.90 0.52
C GLY A 60 -4.82 2.64 -0.28
N PHE A 61 -5.72 2.26 -1.18
CA PHE A 61 -5.58 1.03 -1.97
C PHE A 61 -5.59 1.33 -3.46
N PHE A 62 -4.65 0.69 -4.18
CA PHE A 62 -4.41 0.93 -5.59
C PHE A 62 -4.35 -0.38 -6.36
N ASP A 63 -4.80 -0.37 -7.60
CA ASP A 63 -4.75 -1.54 -8.47
C ASP A 63 -3.38 -1.72 -9.16
N GLN A 64 -3.26 -2.77 -9.96
CA GLN A 64 -2.03 -3.07 -10.71
C GLN A 64 -1.73 -2.06 -11.83
N SER A 65 -2.72 -1.29 -12.26
CA SER A 65 -2.54 -0.14 -13.14
C SER A 65 -2.03 1.10 -12.38
N LEU A 66 -1.78 0.96 -11.07
CA LEU A 66 -1.45 2.02 -10.13
C LEU A 66 -2.54 3.09 -10.06
N GLU A 67 -3.79 2.75 -10.36
CA GLU A 67 -4.94 3.61 -10.16
C GLU A 67 -5.49 3.48 -8.74
N MET A 68 -5.94 4.60 -8.18
CA MET A 68 -6.54 4.62 -6.85
C MET A 68 -7.90 3.93 -6.90
N VAL A 69 -8.08 2.94 -6.02
CA VAL A 69 -9.36 2.22 -5.85
C VAL A 69 -10.06 2.68 -4.57
N LEU A 70 -9.31 2.85 -3.48
CA LEU A 70 -9.80 3.44 -2.24
C LEU A 70 -8.88 4.58 -1.81
N GLU A 71 -9.48 5.71 -1.46
CA GLU A 71 -8.77 6.92 -1.08
C GLU A 71 -7.88 6.71 0.16
N PRO A 72 -6.73 7.41 0.26
CA PRO A 72 -5.88 7.36 1.44
C PRO A 72 -6.54 8.06 2.64
N LEU A 73 -7.38 7.33 3.37
CA LEU A 73 -8.17 7.86 4.50
C LEU A 73 -7.79 7.20 5.83
N TYR A 74 -7.11 6.05 5.80
CA TYR A 74 -6.87 5.21 6.97
C TYR A 74 -5.52 5.51 7.60
N ASP A 75 -5.41 5.48 8.91
CA ASP A 75 -4.10 5.63 9.59
C ASP A 75 -3.25 4.38 9.41
N TYR A 76 -3.92 3.22 9.36
CA TYR A 76 -3.33 1.94 9.01
C TYR A 76 -4.37 1.08 8.29
N ALA A 77 -3.92 0.13 7.48
CA ALA A 77 -4.77 -0.89 6.88
C ALA A 77 -4.00 -2.19 6.66
N PHE A 78 -4.64 -3.33 6.89
CA PHE A 78 -4.15 -4.63 6.46
C PHE A 78 -4.51 -4.90 4.99
N PRO A 79 -3.81 -5.84 4.32
CA PRO A 79 -4.19 -6.26 2.97
C PRO A 79 -5.58 -6.89 2.93
N PHE A 80 -6.21 -6.88 1.75
CA PHE A 80 -7.47 -7.59 1.55
C PHE A 80 -7.28 -9.11 1.60
N HIS A 81 -8.18 -9.76 2.32
CA HIS A 81 -8.32 -11.21 2.41
C HIS A 81 -9.80 -11.61 2.41
N ASN A 82 -10.19 -12.44 1.45
CA ASN A 82 -11.57 -12.83 1.16
C ASN A 82 -12.50 -11.63 0.97
N GLY A 83 -12.04 -10.60 0.25
CA GLY A 83 -12.82 -9.39 -0.02
C GLY A 83 -12.98 -8.42 1.15
N VAL A 84 -12.27 -8.66 2.26
CA VAL A 84 -12.31 -7.81 3.46
C VAL A 84 -10.92 -7.34 3.85
N ALA A 85 -10.79 -6.08 4.24
CA ALA A 85 -9.61 -5.54 4.88
C ALA A 85 -9.97 -4.98 6.26
N GLU A 86 -9.03 -5.05 7.19
CA GLU A 86 -9.13 -4.39 8.47
C GLU A 86 -8.36 -3.06 8.41
N ILE A 87 -9.02 -1.98 8.82
CA ILE A 87 -8.47 -0.62 8.81
C ILE A 87 -8.49 -0.05 10.21
N CYS A 88 -7.55 0.85 10.48
CA CYS A 88 -7.55 1.65 11.69
C CYS A 88 -7.75 3.13 11.38
N LEU A 89 -8.64 3.76 12.14
CA LEU A 89 -8.85 5.20 12.18
C LEU A 89 -8.36 5.75 13.52
N GLY A 90 -7.47 6.74 13.49
CA GLY A 90 -6.88 7.36 14.68
C GLY A 90 -5.77 6.54 15.35
N CYS A 91 -5.23 5.52 14.66
CA CYS A 91 -4.01 4.86 15.12
C CYS A 91 -2.80 5.78 14.94
N HIS A 92 -1.86 5.71 15.87
CA HIS A 92 -0.57 6.37 15.76
C HIS A 92 0.56 5.36 15.83
N GLU A 93 1.54 5.47 14.91
CA GLU A 93 2.77 4.70 15.01
C GLU A 93 3.58 5.26 16.19
N LEU A 94 3.73 4.46 17.25
CA LEU A 94 4.68 4.76 18.30
C LEU A 94 6.08 4.41 17.78
N ALA A 95 6.94 5.42 17.72
CA ALA A 95 8.37 5.20 17.56
C ALA A 95 8.88 4.56 18.86
N SER A 96 8.90 3.22 18.91
CA SER A 96 9.65 2.49 19.92
C SER A 96 10.92 1.92 19.27
N ASP A 97 12.02 1.93 20.02
CA ASP A 97 13.38 1.67 19.52
C ASP A 97 13.56 0.32 18.80
N ASP A 98 12.58 -0.60 18.87
CA ASP A 98 12.66 -1.92 18.24
C ASP A 98 11.32 -2.46 17.66
N SER A 99 10.22 -1.68 17.65
CA SER A 99 8.99 -2.12 16.98
C SER A 99 8.03 -0.98 16.63
N SER A 100 7.47 -1.00 15.43
CA SER A 100 6.35 -0.14 15.04
C SER A 100 5.08 -0.67 15.70
N LEU A 101 4.77 -0.17 16.89
CA LEU A 101 3.51 -0.45 17.55
C LEU A 101 2.47 0.58 17.09
N LEU A 102 1.29 0.10 16.75
CA LEU A 102 0.13 0.96 16.55
C LEU A 102 -0.55 1.17 17.90
N ASP A 103 -0.68 2.42 18.31
CA ASP A 103 -1.38 2.81 19.54
C ASP A 103 -2.71 3.50 19.23
N GLY A 104 -3.69 3.21 20.08
CA GLY A 104 -5.03 3.80 20.01
C GLY A 104 -5.83 3.44 18.76
N GLY A 105 -6.76 4.32 18.41
CA GLY A 105 -7.62 4.22 17.24
C GLY A 105 -8.84 3.32 17.38
N THR A 106 -9.59 3.21 16.29
CA THR A 106 -10.74 2.31 16.13
C THR A 106 -10.50 1.43 14.92
N TRP A 107 -10.50 0.12 15.17
CA TRP A 107 -10.40 -0.90 14.14
C TRP A 107 -11.77 -1.19 13.54
N LYS A 108 -11.83 -1.27 12.22
CA LYS A 108 -13.05 -1.57 11.46
C LYS A 108 -12.73 -2.50 10.31
N ARG A 109 -13.70 -3.29 9.90
CA ARG A 109 -13.62 -4.11 8.69
C ARG A 109 -14.30 -3.36 7.55
N ILE A 110 -13.69 -3.36 6.37
CA ILE A 110 -14.25 -2.78 5.15
C ILE A 110 -14.26 -3.81 4.02
N ASP A 111 -15.24 -3.71 3.13
CA ASP A 111 -15.20 -4.41 1.85
C ASP A 111 -14.31 -3.70 0.83
N ARG A 112 -14.20 -4.28 -0.37
CA ARG A 112 -13.39 -3.74 -1.49
C ARG A 112 -13.89 -2.41 -2.06
N THR A 113 -15.07 -1.95 -1.65
CA THR A 113 -15.63 -0.63 -2.01
C THR A 113 -15.41 0.41 -0.92
N GLY A 114 -14.88 0.00 0.24
CA GLY A 114 -14.66 0.87 1.39
C GLY A 114 -15.87 0.96 2.33
N LEU A 115 -16.93 0.16 2.10
CA LEU A 115 -18.06 0.09 3.01
C LEU A 115 -17.64 -0.61 4.30
N VAL A 116 -17.93 0.03 5.44
CA VAL A 116 -17.71 -0.57 6.75
C VAL A 116 -18.70 -1.73 6.92
N LEU A 117 -18.18 -2.90 7.23
CA LEU A 117 -18.95 -4.08 7.58
C LEU A 117 -19.28 -4.00 9.07
N GLU A 118 -20.55 -3.83 9.40
CA GLU A 118 -21.03 -3.99 10.77
C GLU A 118 -21.01 -5.48 11.16
N GLU A 119 -20.65 -5.78 12.40
CA GLU A 119 -20.71 -7.13 12.96
C GLU A 119 -22.14 -7.49 13.39
#